data_AF-R2T3M1-F1
#
_entry.id   AF-R2T3M1-F1
#
_cell.length_a   1.000
_cell.length_b   1.000
_cell.length_c   1.000
_cell.angle_alpha   90.00
_cell.angle_beta   90.00
_cell.angle_gamma   90.00
#
_symmetry.space_group_name_H-M   'P 1'
#
loop_
_entity.id
_entity.type
_entity.pdbx_description
1 polymer ?
#
loop_
_entity_poly.entity_id
_entity_poly.type
_entity_poly.pdbx_seq_one_letter_code
_entity_poly.pdbx_strand_id
1 'polypeptide(L)' 'MDLKKYALMVLKGNDVKDVDYFGFQYLRTTPNRVALVVWDDLKKEKASIPIVSKEKRTQEKPWENIHPNYTWVPILDIK' A
#
# COMPACT_ATOMS: atom_id res chain seq x y z
N MET A 1 7.12 -8.83 -11.15
CA MET A 1 7.09 -8.60 -9.68
C MET A 1 5.65 -8.72 -9.22
N ASP A 2 5.38 -9.12 -7.98
CA ASP A 2 4.01 -9.15 -7.44
C ASP A 2 3.79 -8.03 -6.41
N LEU A 3 2.53 -7.79 -6.05
CA LEU A 3 2.15 -6.80 -5.03
C LEU A 3 2.83 -7.06 -3.68
N LYS A 4 3.11 -8.33 -3.34
CA LYS A 4 3.77 -8.71 -2.08
C LYS A 4 5.20 -8.19 -2.03
N LYS A 5 5.97 -8.46 -3.08
CA LYS A 5 7.36 -8.04 -3.23
C LYS A 5 7.46 -6.52 -3.30
N TYR A 6 6.55 -5.87 -4.03
CA TYR A 6 6.51 -4.41 -4.09
C TYR A 6 6.21 -3.79 -2.71
N ALA A 7 5.20 -4.30 -2.00
CA ALA A 7 4.89 -3.82 -0.66
C ALA A 7 6.06 -3.99 0.32
N LEU A 8 6.78 -5.12 0.26
CA LEU A 8 8.00 -5.34 1.03
C LEU A 8 9.08 -4.29 0.73
N MET A 9 9.25 -3.90 -0.53
CA MET A 9 10.20 -2.84 -0.90
C MET A 9 9.80 -1.49 -0.31
N VAL A 10 8.51 -1.13 -0.40
CA VAL A 10 7.96 0.09 0.19
C VAL A 10 8.18 0.11 1.71
N LEU A 11 7.92 -1.02 2.39
CA LEU A 11 8.08 -1.13 3.85
C LEU A 11 9.55 -1.05 4.30
N LYS A 12 10.48 -1.58 3.50
CA LYS A 12 11.92 -1.53 3.77
C LYS A 12 12.55 -0.17 3.45
N GLY A 13 11.80 0.77 2.86
CA GLY A 13 12.32 2.06 2.42
C GLY A 13 13.28 1.94 1.25
N ASN A 14 13.18 0.86 0.47
CA ASN A 14 13.95 0.73 -0.77
C ASN A 14 13.46 1.76 -1.79
N ASP A 15 14.33 2.20 -2.70
CA ASP A 15 13.93 3.09 -3.78
C ASP A 15 12.92 2.37 -4.68
N VAL A 16 11.66 2.82 -4.63
CA VAL A 16 10.51 2.27 -5.38
C VAL A 16 10.22 3.07 -6.65
N LYS A 17 11.07 4.03 -6.99
CA LYS A 17 10.88 4.99 -8.09
C LYS A 17 10.86 4.35 -9.49
N ASP A 18 11.40 3.14 -9.64
CA ASP A 18 11.59 2.50 -10.95
C ASP A 18 10.54 1.43 -11.28
N VAL A 19 9.34 1.54 -10.71
CA VAL A 19 8.28 0.54 -10.93
C VAL A 19 7.04 1.18 -11.54
N ASP A 20 7.10 1.46 -12.83
CA ASP A 20 6.18 2.32 -13.60
C ASP A 20 4.67 2.00 -13.45
N TYR A 21 4.31 0.76 -13.12
CA TYR A 21 2.91 0.32 -13.01
C TYR A 21 2.50 -0.07 -11.60
N PHE A 22 3.37 0.11 -10.61
CA PHE A 22 3.03 -0.10 -9.21
C PHE A 22 2.97 1.22 -8.48
N GLY A 23 1.96 1.36 -7.62
CA GLY A 23 1.84 2.51 -6.74
C GLY A 23 1.51 2.10 -5.32
N PHE A 24 1.71 3.04 -4.41
CA PHE A 24 1.38 2.84 -3.01
C PHE A 24 0.88 4.11 -2.33
N GLN A 25 0.11 3.93 -1.27
CA GLN A 25 -0.35 5.00 -0.40
C GLN A 25 -0.50 4.50 1.04
N TYR A 26 -0.12 5.34 1.99
CA TYR A 26 -0.41 5.11 3.41
C TYR A 26 -1.78 5.72 3.74
N LEU A 27 -2.68 4.89 4.26
CA LEU A 27 -4.04 5.27 4.66
C LEU A 27 -4.17 5.18 6.16
N ARG A 28 -4.39 6.30 6.83
CA ARG A 28 -4.63 6.28 8.28
C ARG A 28 -6.06 5.85 8.56
N THR A 29 -6.24 4.68 9.18
CA THR A 29 -7.56 4.13 9.53
C THR A 29 -7.97 4.50 10.95
N THR A 30 -7.01 4.66 11.86
CA THR A 30 -7.22 5.16 13.23
C THR A 30 -6.00 5.97 13.67
N PRO A 31 -6.04 6.69 14.81
CA PRO A 31 -4.85 7.37 15.34
C PRO A 31 -3.62 6.46 15.52
N ASN A 32 -3.81 5.15 15.70
CA ASN A 32 -2.74 4.18 15.94
C ASN A 32 -2.59 3.12 14.84
N ARG A 33 -3.36 3.22 13.76
CA ARG A 33 -3.34 2.24 12.66
C ARG A 33 -3.28 2.96 11.33
N VAL A 34 -2.35 2.50 10.51
CA VAL A 34 -2.18 2.91 9.13
C VAL A 34 -2.27 1.64 8.28
N ALA A 35 -2.86 1.70 7.10
CA ALA A 35 -2.79 0.64 6.11
C ALA A 35 -1.88 1.10 4.98
N LEU A 36 -0.91 0.28 4.59
CA LEU A 36 -0.24 0.45 3.31
C LEU A 36 -1.11 -0.19 2.23
N VAL A 37 -1.63 0.62 1.34
CA VAL A 37 -2.29 0.13 0.12
C VAL A 37 -1.27 0.15 -0.99
N VAL A 38 -1.13 -0.98 -1.68
CA VAL A 38 -0.35 -1.11 -2.91
C VAL A 38 -1.26 -1.54 -4.04
N TRP A 39 -0.95 -1.13 -5.26
CA TRP A 39 -1.71 -1.50 -6.45
C TRP A 39 -0.81 -1.76 -7.65
N ASP A 40 -1.34 -2.56 -8.58
CA ASP A 40 -0.76 -2.92 -9.86
C ASP A 40 -1.72 -2.40 -10.94
N ASP A 41 -1.28 -1.39 -11.68
CA ASP A 41 -2.08 -0.71 -12.70
C ASP A 41 -2.29 -1.55 -13.95
N LEU A 42 -1.42 -2.53 -14.23
CA LEU A 42 -1.55 -3.45 -15.36
C LEU A 42 -2.63 -4.48 -15.06
N LYS A 43 -2.62 -5.05 -13.86
CA LYS A 43 -3.58 -6.08 -13.45
C LYS A 43 -4.88 -5.51 -12.91
N LYS A 44 -4.92 -4.20 -12.61
CA LYS A 44 -6.03 -3.54 -11.90
C LYS A 44 -6.34 -4.24 -10.57
N GLU A 45 -5.28 -4.58 -9.85
CA GLU A 45 -5.33 -5.24 -8.54
C GLU A 45 -4.81 -4.30 -7.45
N LYS A 46 -5.34 -4.45 -6.24
CA LYS A 46 -4.84 -3.75 -5.06
C LYS A 46 -4.89 -4.63 -3.81
N ALA A 47 -3.93 -4.40 -2.91
CA ALA A 47 -3.82 -5.09 -1.64
C ALA A 47 -3.62 -4.08 -0.51
N SER A 48 -4.12 -4.41 0.69
CA SER A 48 -3.89 -3.62 1.90
C SER A 48 -3.06 -4.41 2.90
N ILE A 49 -2.10 -3.75 3.53
CA ILE A 49 -1.31 -4.30 4.64
C ILE A 49 -1.53 -3.42 5.86
N PRO A 50 -2.12 -3.94 6.95
CA PRO A 50 -2.25 -3.19 8.19
C PRO A 50 -0.88 -2.99 8.86
N ILE A 51 -0.61 -1.76 9.29
CA ILE A 51 0.59 -1.34 9.99
C ILE A 51 0.16 -0.67 11.30
N VAL A 52 0.72 -1.13 12.41
CA VAL A 52 0.58 -0.44 13.69
C VAL A 52 1.60 0.70 13.70
N SER A 53 1.11 1.95 13.70
CA SER A 53 1.96 3.14 13.75
C SER A 53 1.24 4.27 14.47
N LYS A 54 1.90 4.84 15.47
CA LYS A 54 1.47 6.09 16.14
C LYS A 54 2.03 7.33 15.44
N GLU A 55 3.07 7.17 14.64
CA GLU A 55 3.73 8.26 13.93
C GLU A 55 2.99 8.58 12.64
N LYS A 56 2.84 9.88 12.35
CA LYS A 56 2.22 10.40 11.12
C LYS A 56 3.27 10.50 10.02
N ARG A 57 3.21 9.59 9.03
CA ARG A 57 4.04 9.66 7.82
C ARG A 57 3.56 10.78 6.91
N THR A 58 4.50 11.47 6.27
CA THR A 58 4.25 12.62 5.36
C THR A 58 3.35 12.27 4.16
N GLN A 59 3.28 11.00 3.77
CA GLN A 59 2.47 10.51 2.65
C GLN A 59 1.13 9.88 3.10
N GLU A 60 0.74 10.08 4.35
CA GLU A 60 -0.57 9.64 4.82
C GLU A 60 -1.69 10.53 4.31
N LYS A 61 -2.72 9.89 3.75
CA LYS A 61 -3.97 10.57 3.41
C LYS A 61 -5.13 10.02 4.24
N PRO A 62 -6.22 10.80 4.38
CA PRO A 62 -7.51 10.28 4.82
C PRO A 62 -7.94 9.07 3.98
N TRP A 63 -8.85 8.26 4.50
CA TRP A 63 -9.38 7.13 3.75
C TRP A 63 -10.07 7.61 2.47
N GLU A 64 -9.45 7.31 1.34
CA GLU A 64 -9.99 7.52 0.00
C GLU A 64 -9.77 6.23 -0.78
N ASN A 65 -10.84 5.71 -1.40
CA ASN A 65 -10.74 4.56 -2.29
C ASN A 65 -10.19 5.03 -3.65
N ILE A 66 -8.88 5.28 -3.69
CA ILE A 66 -8.13 5.90 -4.79
C ILE A 66 -8.31 5.16 -6.14
N HIS A 67 -8.55 3.84 -6.09
CA HIS A 67 -8.78 3.01 -7.27
C HIS A 67 -10.02 2.12 -7.05
N PRO A 68 -11.24 2.68 -7.11
CA PRO A 68 -12.46 1.95 -6.74
C PRO A 68 -12.79 0.81 -7.70
N ASN A 69 -12.31 0.92 -8.94
CA ASN A 69 -12.43 -0.07 -10.00
C ASN A 69 -11.42 -1.22 -9.93
N TYR A 70 -10.48 -1.21 -8.97
CA TYR A 70 -9.45 -2.25 -8.86
C TYR A 70 -9.95 -3.38 -7.96
N THR A 71 -9.58 -4.61 -8.32
CA THR A 71 -9.96 -5.81 -7.57
C THR A 71 -9.10 -5.92 -6.32
N TRP A 72 -9.74 -6.15 -5.17
CA TRP A 72 -9.03 -6.47 -3.94
C TRP A 72 -8.50 -7.89 -4.01
N VAL A 73 -7.19 -8.05 -3.95
CA VAL A 73 -6.56 -9.35 -3.73
C VAL A 73 -6.40 -9.60 -2.23
N PRO A 74 -6.31 -10.86 -1.78
CA PRO A 74 -6.16 -11.19 -0.36
C PRO A 74 -5.04 -10.40 0.31
N ILE A 75 -5.28 -10.01 1.56
CA ILE A 75 -4.34 -9.26 2.40
C ILE A 75 -3.00 -9.99 2.41
N LEU A 76 -1.95 -9.24 2.10
CA LEU A 76 -0.60 -9.75 2.13
C LEU A 76 -0.18 -9.89 3.60
N ASP A 77 -0.18 -11.11 4.12
CA ASP A 77 0.47 -11.42 5.40
C ASP A 77 1.99 -11.31 5.17
N ILE A 78 2.53 -10.16 5.57
CA ILE A 78 3.96 -9.87 5.51
C ILE A 78 4.54 -10.30 6.86
N LYS A 79 4.83 -11.60 6.96
CA LYS A 79 5.68 -12.17 8.01
C LYS A 79 7.15 -11.92 7.71
#